data_AF-A0A5J6L0J7-F1
#
_entry.id   AF-A0A5J6L0J7-F1
#
_cell.length_a   1.000
_cell.length_b   1.000
_cell.length_c   1.000
_cell.angle_alpha   90.00
_cell.angle_beta   90.00
_cell.angle_gamma   90.00
#
_symmetry.space_group_name_H-M   'P 1'
#
loop_
_entity.id
_entity.type
_entity.pdbx_description
1 polymer ?
#
loop_
_entity_poly.entity_id
_entity_poly.type
_entity_poly.pdbx_seq_one_letter_code
_entity_poly.pdbx_strand_id
1 'polypeptide(L)'
;MKLLDVALSAAMLLSAIVFSAYIALHFFDFGLFKILPPSISGFFVRVEALQYVALGLFVAALIAKVPLRREIKRQETETQI
;
A
#
# COMPACT_ATOMS: atom_id res chain seq x y z
N MET A 1 -5.79 11.00 -15.75
CA MET A 1 -5.71 11.06 -14.27
C MET A 1 -6.28 9.84 -13.54
N LYS A 2 -7.27 9.13 -14.09
CA LYS A 2 -7.81 7.89 -13.50
C LYS A 2 -6.78 6.78 -13.26
N LEU A 3 -5.86 6.54 -14.19
CA LEU A 3 -4.87 5.46 -14.06
C LEU A 3 -3.92 5.68 -12.87
N LEU A 4 -3.53 6.93 -12.61
CA LEU A 4 -2.67 7.30 -11.48
C LEU A 4 -3.40 7.09 -10.15
N ASP A 5 -4.68 7.47 -10.06
CA ASP A 5 -5.47 7.26 -8.83
C ASP A 5 -5.70 5.77 -8.54
N VAL A 6 -5.92 4.96 -9.58
CA VAL A 6 -5.98 3.50 -9.46
C VAL A 6 -4.62 2.93 -9.00
N ALA A 7 -3.51 3.39 -9.58
CA ALA A 7 -2.18 2.94 -9.20
C ALA A 7 -1.83 3.31 -7.75
N LEU A 8 -2.11 4.54 -7.30
CA LEU A 8 -1.91 4.92 -5.90
C LEU A 8 -2.81 4.11 -4.97
N SER A 9 -4.05 3.85 -5.36
CA SER A 9 -4.98 3.05 -4.56
C SER A 9 -4.53 1.60 -4.43
N ALA A 10 -4.06 1.00 -5.53
CA ALA A 10 -3.47 -0.33 -5.53
C ALA A 10 -2.18 -0.38 -4.68
N ALA A 11 -1.31 0.63 -4.81
CA ALA A 11 -0.09 0.72 -4.03
C ALA A 11 -0.37 0.85 -2.52
N MET A 12 -1.37 1.65 -2.13
CA MET A 12 -1.82 1.72 -0.74
C MET A 12 -2.37 0.39 -0.26
N LEU A 13 -3.22 -0.26 -1.05
CA LEU A 13 -3.82 -1.54 -0.67
C LEU A 13 -2.74 -2.62 -0.48
N LEU A 14 -1.81 -2.73 -1.43
CA LEU A 14 -0.69 -3.65 -1.35
C LEU A 14 0.19 -3.37 -0.13
N SER A 15 0.52 -2.10 0.10
CA SER A 15 1.34 -1.70 1.25
C SER A 15 0.64 -2.03 2.58
N ALA A 16 -0.68 -1.78 2.67
CA ALA A 16 -1.47 -2.12 3.84
C ALA A 16 -1.57 -3.63 4.09
N ILE A 17 -1.70 -4.44 3.04
CA ILE A 17 -1.70 -5.91 3.13
C ILE A 17 -0.35 -6.41 3.63
N VAL A 18 0.76 -5.93 3.04
CA VAL A 18 2.12 -6.32 3.45
C VAL A 18 2.39 -5.92 4.89
N PHE A 19 2.06 -4.69 5.27
CA PHE A 19 2.24 -4.21 6.65
C PHE A 19 1.38 -5.00 7.65
N SER A 20 0.11 -5.25 7.33
CA SER A 20 -0.78 -6.09 8.14
C SER A 20 -0.27 -7.52 8.27
N ALA A 21 0.34 -8.08 7.23
CA ALA A 21 0.95 -9.41 7.27
C ALA A 21 2.15 -9.47 8.22
N TYR A 22 2.96 -8.40 8.32
CA TYR A 22 4.01 -8.30 9.34
C TYR A 22 3.44 -8.26 10.76
N ILE A 23 2.38 -7.47 10.99
CA ILE A 23 1.71 -7.41 12.31
C ILE A 23 1.14 -8.78 12.69
N ALA A 24 0.42 -9.43 11.77
CA ALA A 24 -0.18 -10.73 12.02
C ALA A 24 0.88 -11.78 12.36
N LEU A 25 2.01 -11.77 11.65
CA LEU A 25 3.12 -12.67 11.93
C LEU A 25 3.76 -12.38 13.30
N HIS A 26 4.04 -11.11 13.62
CA HIS A 26 4.80 -10.74 14.81
C HIS A 26 3.99 -10.90 16.11
N PHE A 27 2.69 -10.57 16.09
CA PHE A 27 1.88 -10.55 17.31
C PHE A 27 0.98 -11.78 17.48
N PHE A 28 0.55 -12.41 16.39
CA PHE A 28 -0.45 -13.48 16.42
C PHE A 28 0.06 -14.80 15.86
N ASP A 29 1.30 -14.83 15.35
CA ASP A 29 1.92 -15.99 14.71
C ASP A 29 0.98 -16.64 13.66
N PHE A 30 0.30 -15.79 12.88
CA PHE A 30 -0.70 -16.15 11.88
C PHE A 30 -0.57 -15.21 10.67
N GLY A 31 -1.16 -15.58 9.53
CA GLY A 31 -1.29 -14.68 8.38
C GLY A 31 -0.46 -15.06 7.16
N LEU A 32 -0.38 -14.12 6.21
CA LEU A 32 0.04 -14.38 4.83
C LEU A 32 1.44 -15.02 4.75
N PHE A 33 2.39 -14.52 5.54
CA PHE A 33 3.78 -15.01 5.52
C PHE A 33 3.95 -16.43 6.09
N LYS A 34 3.01 -16.90 6.92
CA LYS A 34 3.02 -18.26 7.47
C LYS A 34 2.36 -19.28 6.54
N ILE A 35 1.38 -18.83 5.74
CA ILE A 35 0.66 -19.67 4.78
C ILE A 35 1.46 -19.83 3.48
N LEU A 36 2.17 -18.78 3.07
CA LEU A 36 2.96 -18.77 1.84
C LEU A 36 4.20 -19.68 1.95
N PRO A 37 4.59 -20.32 0.84
CA PRO A 37 5.84 -21.07 0.77
C PRO A 37 7.06 -20.22 1.18
N PRO A 38 8.08 -20.81 1.83
CA PRO A 38 9.29 -20.10 2.26
C PRO A 38 10.04 -19.41 1.12
N SER A 39 9.91 -19.89 -0.12
CA SER A 39 10.48 -19.26 -1.31
C SER A 39 9.88 -17.87 -1.61
N ILE A 40 8.67 -17.60 -1.14
CA ILE A 40 7.96 -16.33 -1.35
C ILE A 40 8.04 -15.48 -0.07
N SER A 41 7.67 -16.04 1.08
CA SER A 41 7.63 -15.29 2.34
C SER A 41 9.01 -15.11 2.99
N GLY A 42 9.97 -15.99 2.69
CA GLY A 42 11.28 -16.00 3.33
C GLY A 42 12.08 -14.72 3.12
N PHE A 43 11.95 -14.06 1.96
CA PHE A 43 12.58 -12.75 1.72
C PHE A 43 12.02 -11.67 2.65
N PHE A 44 10.69 -11.61 2.79
CA PHE A 44 10.00 -10.65 3.64
C PHE A 44 10.32 -10.88 5.11
N VAL A 45 10.33 -12.14 5.56
CA VAL A 45 10.64 -12.49 6.95
C VAL A 45 12.11 -12.25 7.29
N ARG A 46 13.04 -12.50 6.35
CA ARG A 46 14.48 -12.29 6.58
C ARG A 46 14.84 -10.81 6.69
N VAL A 47 14.13 -9.94 5.98
CA VAL A 47 14.41 -8.50 5.95
C VAL A 47 13.28 -7.75 6.65
N GLU A 48 13.32 -7.74 7.98
CA GLU A 48 12.31 -7.07 8.82
C GLU A 48 12.18 -5.57 8.51
N ALA A 49 13.21 -4.93 7.95
CA ALA A 49 13.17 -3.54 7.52
C ALA A 49 12.09 -3.24 6.46
N LEU A 50 11.66 -4.26 5.68
CA LEU A 50 10.61 -4.12 4.67
C LEU A 50 9.26 -3.71 5.26
N GLN A 51 9.00 -3.98 6.54
CA GLN A 51 7.79 -3.50 7.21
C GLN A 51 7.71 -1.97 7.22
N TYR A 52 8.85 -1.30 7.44
CA TYR A 52 8.94 0.16 7.45
C TYR A 52 8.92 0.74 6.05
N VAL A 53 9.46 0.00 5.07
CA VAL A 53 9.35 0.37 3.64
C VAL A 53 7.89 0.35 3.20
N ALA A 54 7.14 -0.70 3.56
CA ALA A 54 5.71 -0.81 3.27
C ALA A 54 4.93 0.32 3.95
N LEU A 55 5.20 0.61 5.23
CA LEU A 55 4.59 1.73 5.93
C LEU A 55 4.92 3.08 5.28
N GLY A 56 6.17 3.31 4.90
CA GLY A 56 6.62 4.53 4.23
C GLY A 56 5.95 4.72 2.88
N LEU A 57 5.84 3.66 2.07
CA LEU A 57 5.10 3.65 0.81
C LEU A 57 3.61 3.97 1.01
N PHE A 58 3.00 3.39 2.04
CA PHE A 58 1.60 3.65 2.37
C PHE A 58 1.38 5.14 2.71
N VAL A 59 2.22 5.70 3.59
CA VAL A 59 2.15 7.12 3.97
C VAL A 59 2.43 8.03 2.77
N ALA A 60 3.43 7.73 1.97
CA ALA A 60 3.75 8.49 0.76
C ALA A 60 2.57 8.49 -0.23
N ALA A 61 1.93 7.34 -0.42
CA ALA A 61 0.77 7.22 -1.28
C ALA A 61 -0.46 7.98 -0.72
N LEU A 62 -0.66 7.99 0.61
CA LEU A 62 -1.70 8.83 1.23
C LEU A 62 -1.46 10.32 0.97
N ILE A 63 -0.22 10.79 1.17
CA ILE A 63 0.15 12.19 0.94
C ILE A 63 -0.07 12.55 -0.53
N ALA A 64 0.38 11.70 -1.46
CA ALA A 64 0.26 11.93 -2.89
C ALA A 64 -1.20 11.86 -3.41
N LYS A 65 -2.09 11.16 -2.70
CA LYS A 65 -3.51 11.10 -3.06
C LYS A 65 -4.27 12.40 -2.78
N VAL A 66 -3.82 13.21 -1.82
CA VAL A 66 -4.43 14.51 -1.48
C VAL A 66 -4.42 15.50 -2.66
N PRO A 67 -3.26 15.82 -3.30
CA PRO A 67 -3.23 16.72 -4.45
C PRO A 67 -3.92 16.11 -5.68
N LEU A 68 -3.80 14.80 -5.89
CA LEU A 68 -4.44 14.12 -7.02
C LEU A 68 -5.96 14.24 -6.98
N ARG A 69 -6.55 14.08 -5.79
CA ARG A 69 -8.01 14.22 -5.61
C ARG A 69 -8.49 15.66 -5.82
N ARG A 70 -7.67 16.65 -5.45
CA ARG A 70 -7.95 18.07 -5.72
C ARG A 70 -7.96 18.35 -7.22
N GLU A 71 -6.99 17.81 -7.95
CA GLU A 71 -6.89 18.02 -9.40
C GLU A 71 -8.03 17.34 -10.17
N ILE A 72 -8.41 16.12 -9.78
CA ILE A 72 -9.57 15.42 -10.37
C ILE A 72 -10.86 16.24 -10.16
N LYS A 73 -11.09 16.75 -8.95
CA LYS A 73 -12.27 17.57 -8.64
C LYS A 73 -12.27 18.91 -9.41
N ARG A 74 -11.10 19.48 -9.68
CA ARG A 74 -10.95 20.68 -10.51
C ARG A 74 -11.38 20.42 -11.95
N GLN A 75 -10.92 19.30 -12.53
CA GLN A 75 -11.27 18.93 -13.91
C GLN A 75 -12.76 18.56 -14.07
N GLU A 76 -13.36 17.92 -13.08
CA GLU A 76 -14.81 17.64 -13.08
C GLU A 76 -15.65 18.92 -13.06
N THR A 77 -15.16 19.97 -12.40
CA THR A 77 -15.84 21.28 -12.35
C THR A 77 -15.68 22.05 -13.67
N GLU A 78 -14.50 22.00 -14.30
CA GLU A 78 -14.24 22.63 -15.61
C GLU A 78 -14.97 21.94 -16.78
N THR A 79 -15.28 20.64 -16.67
CA THR A 79 -15.98 19.89 -17.74
C THR A 79 -17.51 20.06 -17.69
N GLN A 80 -18.07 20.63 -16.60
CA GLN A 80 -19.50 20.87 -16.44
C GLN A 80 -19.97 22.29 -16.84
N ILE A 81 -19.05 23.14 -17.33
CA ILE A 81 -19.32 24.48 -17.87
C ILE A 81 -19.19 24.42 -19.39
#